data_AF-A0AA35WNP3-F1
#
_entry.id   AF-A0AA35WNP3-F1
#
_cell.length_a   1.000
_cell.length_b   1.000
_cell.length_c   1.000
_cell.angle_alpha   90.00
_cell.angle_beta   90.00
_cell.angle_gamma   90.00
#
_symmetry.space_group_name_H-M   'P 1'
#
loop_
_entity.id
_entity.type
_entity.pdbx_description
1 polymer ?
#
loop_
_entity_poly.entity_id
_entity_poly.type
_entity_poly.pdbx_seq_one_letter_code
_entity_poly.pdbx_strand_id
1 'polypeptide(L)'
;MKDNLAISDIEKGTVCHTQARAFHNVYKTFLRVLQDTFDGHPEKMDEAMKLMEVLKVHAKRAIWTPLNSLTSRPPEDGEVMCGPIWDYDVEE
;
A
#
# COMPACT_ATOMS: atom_id res chain seq x y z
N MET A 1 9.20 2.03 -13.14
CA MET A 1 8.53 1.98 -11.81
C MET A 1 9.46 2.67 -10.83
N LYS A 2 9.02 3.67 -10.06
CA LYS A 2 9.86 4.19 -8.98
C LYS A 2 9.76 3.18 -7.84
N ASP A 3 10.86 2.49 -7.56
CA ASP A 3 10.92 1.55 -6.45
C ASP A 3 10.86 2.36 -5.15
N ASN A 4 9.86 2.11 -4.32
CA ASN A 4 9.60 2.78 -3.03
C ASN A 4 9.04 4.22 -3.10
N LEU A 5 7.84 4.37 -3.68
CA LEU A 5 7.03 5.58 -3.52
C LEU A 5 6.66 5.78 -2.04
N ALA A 6 6.92 6.97 -1.50
CA ALA A 6 6.39 7.40 -0.22
C ALA A 6 4.96 7.96 -0.39
N ILE A 7 4.12 7.96 0.66
CA ILE A 7 2.78 8.59 0.61
C ILE A 7 2.89 10.07 0.22
N SER A 8 3.94 10.74 0.69
CA SER A 8 4.23 12.16 0.38
C SER A 8 4.51 12.42 -1.10
N ASP A 9 4.94 11.41 -1.84
CA ASP A 9 5.21 11.51 -3.28
C ASP A 9 3.91 11.45 -4.11
N ILE A 10 2.77 11.12 -3.48
CA ILE A 10 1.49 10.95 -4.15
C ILE A 10 0.57 12.12 -3.79
N GLU A 11 0.09 12.81 -4.82
CA GLU A 11 -0.84 13.93 -4.66
C GLU A 11 -2.13 13.48 -3.95
N LYS A 12 -2.47 14.18 -2.86
CA LYS A 12 -3.68 13.90 -2.06
C LYS A 12 -4.93 14.08 -2.91
N GLY A 13 -5.93 13.22 -2.68
CA GLY A 13 -7.20 13.25 -3.43
C GLY A 13 -7.17 12.48 -4.75
N THR A 14 -6.01 11.97 -5.17
CA THR A 14 -5.92 11.12 -6.36
C THR A 14 -6.40 9.68 -6.09
N VAL A 15 -6.78 8.97 -7.15
CA VAL A 15 -7.07 7.53 -7.09
C VAL A 15 -5.84 6.76 -6.58
N CYS A 16 -4.65 7.18 -7.01
CA CYS A 16 -3.38 6.64 -6.54
C CYS A 16 -3.24 6.76 -5.02
N HIS A 17 -3.46 7.96 -4.48
CA HIS A 17 -3.39 8.22 -3.04
C HIS A 17 -4.41 7.36 -2.28
N THR A 18 -5.62 7.21 -2.81
CA THR A 18 -6.66 6.38 -2.20
C THR A 18 -6.26 4.90 -2.17
N GLN A 19 -5.78 4.34 -3.28
CA GLN A 19 -5.37 2.93 -3.35
C GLN A 19 -4.12 2.66 -2.51
N ALA A 20 -3.16 3.56 -2.54
CA ALA A 20 -1.94 3.47 -1.77
C ALA A 20 -2.21 3.54 -0.26
N ARG A 21 -3.12 4.42 0.18
CA ARG A 21 -3.57 4.49 1.59
C ARG A 21 -4.33 3.24 2.01
N ALA A 22 -5.20 2.71 1.16
CA ALA A 22 -5.92 1.46 1.43
C ALA A 22 -4.95 0.28 1.61
N PHE A 23 -3.93 0.18 0.76
CA PHE A 23 -2.87 -0.82 0.89
C PHE A 23 -2.11 -0.66 2.22
N HIS A 24 -1.64 0.56 2.50
CA HIS A 24 -0.85 0.86 3.69
C HIS A 24 -1.60 0.55 5.01
N ASN A 25 -2.90 0.85 5.08
CA ASN A 25 -3.71 0.53 6.26
C ASN A 25 -3.81 -0.99 6.51
N VAL A 26 -3.99 -1.78 5.45
CA VAL A 26 -4.00 -3.25 5.56
C VAL A 26 -2.61 -3.75 5.95
N TYR A 27 -1.54 -3.18 5.39
CA TYR A 27 -0.17 -3.55 5.71
C TYR A 27 0.17 -3.34 7.20
N LYS A 28 -0.16 -2.17 7.76
CA LYS A 28 0.05 -1.89 9.19
C LYS A 28 -0.74 -2.85 10.08
N THR A 29 -1.97 -3.18 9.69
CA THR A 29 -2.81 -4.12 10.43
C THR A 29 -2.22 -5.52 10.41
N PHE A 30 -1.78 -5.98 9.23
CA PHE A 30 -1.09 -7.26 9.07
C PHE A 30 0.16 -7.38 9.95
N LEU A 31 1.02 -6.36 9.97
CA LEU A 31 2.22 -6.37 10.80
C LEU A 31 1.92 -6.41 12.30
N ARG A 32 0.88 -5.69 12.76
CA ARG A 32 0.43 -5.76 14.17
C ARG A 32 -0.08 -7.16 14.52
N VAL A 33 -0.87 -7.77 13.65
CA VAL A 33 -1.38 -9.14 13.88
C VAL A 33 -0.23 -10.16 13.89
N LEU A 34 0.77 -10.00 13.01
CA LEU A 34 1.98 -10.84 13.05
C LEU A 34 2.76 -10.64 14.35
N GLN A 35 2.94 -9.40 14.80
CA GLN A 35 3.60 -9.09 16.06
C GLN A 35 2.91 -9.81 17.21
N ASP A 36 1.58 -9.69 17.31
CA ASP A 36 0.81 -10.39 18.35
C ASP A 36 0.94 -11.92 18.23
N THR A 37 0.93 -12.45 17.00
CA THR A 37 1.08 -13.89 16.74
C THR A 37 2.42 -14.40 17.27
N PHE A 38 3.50 -13.64 17.04
CA PHE A 38 4.84 -13.97 17.53
C PHE A 38 5.03 -13.65 19.02
N ASP A 39 4.15 -12.85 19.63
CA ASP A 39 4.11 -12.55 21.08
C ASP A 39 3.30 -13.59 21.88
N GLY A 40 3.12 -14.79 21.34
CA GLY A 40 2.50 -15.91 22.05
C GLY A 40 1.00 -16.10 21.80
N HIS A 41 0.44 -15.47 20.76
CA HIS A 41 -0.95 -15.64 20.31
C HIS A 41 -1.04 -16.38 18.95
N PRO A 42 -0.61 -17.64 18.84
CA PRO A 42 -0.54 -18.36 17.56
C PRO A 42 -1.91 -18.50 16.85
N GLU A 43 -3.03 -18.42 17.58
CA GLU A 43 -4.38 -18.41 17.03
C GLU A 43 -4.64 -17.24 16.07
N LYS A 44 -3.87 -16.14 16.17
CA LYS A 44 -3.94 -15.00 15.27
C LYS A 44 -3.29 -15.25 13.90
N MET A 45 -2.60 -16.38 13.71
CA MET A 45 -2.00 -16.73 12.42
C MET A 45 -3.06 -16.82 11.30
N ASP A 46 -4.24 -17.34 11.58
CA ASP A 46 -5.34 -17.40 10.59
C ASP A 46 -5.80 -16.00 10.17
N GLU A 47 -5.78 -15.04 11.10
CA GLU A 47 -6.08 -13.63 10.82
C GLU A 47 -4.97 -13.00 9.98
N ALA A 48 -3.70 -13.24 10.30
CA ALA A 48 -2.56 -12.79 9.51
C ALA A 48 -2.64 -13.30 8.06
N MET A 49 -3.00 -14.57 7.87
CA MET A 49 -3.16 -15.17 6.53
C MET A 49 -4.29 -14.53 5.73
N LYS A 50 -5.44 -14.23 6.38
CA LYS A 50 -6.53 -13.48 5.73
C LYS A 50 -6.09 -12.08 5.32
N LEU A 51 -5.39 -11.38 6.20
CA LEU A 51 -4.85 -10.04 5.92
C LEU A 51 -3.82 -10.06 4.78
N MET A 52 -3.00 -11.10 4.67
CA MET A 52 -2.07 -11.29 3.56
C MET A 52 -2.79 -11.39 2.20
N GLU A 53 -3.90 -12.13 2.11
CA GLU A 53 -4.69 -12.21 0.88
C GLU A 53 -5.37 -10.87 0.55
N VAL A 54 -5.88 -10.15 1.55
CA VAL A 54 -6.42 -8.80 1.36
C VAL A 54 -5.33 -7.84 0.88
N LEU A 55 -4.13 -7.91 1.47
CA LEU A 55 -2.97 -7.10 1.08
C LEU A 55 -2.59 -7.33 -0.39
N LYS A 56 -2.61 -8.59 -0.85
CA LYS A 56 -2.37 -8.95 -2.26
C LYS A 56 -3.42 -8.36 -3.20
N VAL A 57 -4.69 -8.29 -2.80
CA VAL A 57 -5.74 -7.62 -3.59
C VAL A 57 -5.45 -6.13 -3.72
N HIS A 58 -5.10 -5.46 -2.62
CA HIS A 58 -4.76 -4.03 -2.64
C HIS A 58 -3.47 -3.74 -3.41
N ALA A 59 -2.44 -4.60 -3.29
CA ALA A 59 -1.20 -4.49 -4.05
C ALA A 59 -1.45 -4.53 -5.55
N LYS A 60 -2.25 -5.52 -6.01
CA LYS A 60 -2.64 -5.61 -7.41
C LYS A 60 -3.35 -4.33 -7.85
N ARG A 61 -4.35 -3.86 -7.11
CA ARG A 61 -5.08 -2.63 -7.45
C ARG A 61 -4.16 -1.42 -7.55
N ALA A 62 -3.20 -1.27 -6.64
CA ALA A 62 -2.20 -0.20 -6.70
C ALA A 62 -1.33 -0.31 -7.96
N ILE A 63 -0.75 -1.49 -8.23
CA ILE A 63 0.14 -1.72 -9.40
C ILE A 63 -0.56 -1.48 -10.74
N TRP A 64 -1.87 -1.73 -10.83
CA TRP A 64 -2.66 -1.48 -12.04
C TRP A 64 -3.21 -0.05 -12.14
N THR A 65 -2.95 0.82 -11.15
CA THR A 65 -3.41 2.21 -11.16
C THR A 65 -2.33 3.09 -11.78
N PRO A 66 -2.58 3.79 -12.89
CA PRO A 66 -1.63 4.75 -13.45
C PRO A 66 -1.49 5.97 -12.52
N LEU A 67 -0.24 6.34 -12.20
CA LEU A 67 0.10 7.60 -11.52
C LEU A 67 -0.38 8.80 -12.36
N ASN A 68 -0.33 8.62 -13.68
CA ASN A 68 -0.65 9.59 -14.74
C ASN A 68 -2.13 9.99 -14.81
N SER A 69 -3.03 9.38 -14.03
CA SER A 69 -4.46 9.64 -14.19
C SER A 69 -4.89 11.02 -13.68
N LEU A 70 -4.07 11.75 -12.90
CA LEU A 70 -4.49 13.00 -12.25
C LEU A 70 -3.41 14.09 -12.02
N THR A 71 -2.14 13.93 -12.42
CA THR A 71 -1.16 15.02 -12.28
C THR A 71 -1.32 16.05 -13.41
N SER A 72 -1.33 17.35 -13.10
CA SER A 72 -1.42 18.45 -14.09
C SER A 72 -0.23 18.56 -15.04
N ARG A 73 0.74 17.64 -14.93
CA ARG A 73 2.00 17.64 -15.66
C ARG A 73 2.21 16.23 -16.23
N PRO A 74 2.39 16.08 -17.56
CA PRO A 74 2.74 14.79 -18.14
C PRO A 74 4.13 14.36 -17.62
N PRO A 75 4.36 13.07 -17.36
CA PRO A 75 5.67 12.59 -16.93
C PRO A 75 6.68 12.81 -18.07
N GLU A 76 7.85 13.34 -17.74
CA GLU A 76 8.95 13.52 -18.69
C GLU A 76 9.56 12.18 -19.12
N ASP A 77 9.30 11.09 -18.37
CA ASP A 77 9.78 9.73 -18.62
C ASP A 77 8.70 8.65 -18.33
N GLY A 78 8.00 8.20 -19.38
CA GLY A 78 7.22 6.95 -19.38
C GLY A 78 5.97 6.86 -18.49
N GLU A 79 5.21 5.77 -18.64
CA GLU A 79 4.05 5.49 -17.79
C GLU A 79 4.51 5.15 -16.37
N VAL A 80 4.24 6.03 -15.40
CA VAL A 80 4.50 5.73 -14.00
C VAL A 80 3.25 5.07 -13.44
N MET A 81 3.35 3.81 -13.03
CA MET A 81 2.27 3.13 -12.31
C MET A 81 2.40 3.42 -10.81
N CYS A 82 1.28 3.54 -10.12
CA CYS A 82 1.25 3.56 -8.66
C CYS A 82 1.87 2.26 -8.12
N GLY A 83 2.67 2.39 -7.06
CA GLY A 83 3.21 1.26 -6.33
C GLY A 83 2.46 1.05 -5.00
N PRO A 84 2.47 -0.17 -4.43
CA PRO A 84 2.14 -0.36 -3.02
C PRO A 84 3.11 0.43 -2.15
N ILE A 85 2.61 0.99 -1.05
CA ILE A 85 3.43 1.73 -0.08
C ILE A 85 3.67 0.85 1.15
N TRP A 86 4.93 0.47 1.32
CA TRP A 86 5.41 -0.41 2.40
C TRP A 86 5.96 0.35 3.60
N ASP A 87 5.93 1.68 3.56
CA ASP A 87 6.41 2.49 4.67
C ASP A 87 5.54 2.24 5.90
N TYR A 88 6.14 1.86 7.03
CA TYR A 88 5.41 1.54 8.26
C TYR A 88 5.20 2.77 9.15
N ASP A 89 6.13 3.74 9.04
CA ASP A 89 6.28 4.87 9.95
C ASP A 89 5.47 6.10 9.52
N VAL A 90 4.70 6.01 8.43
CA VAL A 90 3.76 7.07 8.07
C VAL A 90 2.63 7.11 9.10
N GLU A 91 2.69 8.10 9.99
CA GLU A 91 1.56 8.52 10.81
C GLU A 91 0.63 9.43 9.99
N GLU A 92 -0.69 9.34 10.25
CA GLU A 92 -1.74 10.09 9.55
C GLU A 92 -1.73 11.60 9.86
#